data_AF-A0AAJ0H7R7-F1
#
_entry.id   AF-A0AAJ0H7R7-F1
#
_cell.length_a   1.000
_cell.length_b   1.000
_cell.length_c   1.000
_cell.angle_alpha   90.00
_cell.angle_beta   90.00
_cell.angle_gamma   90.00
#
_symmetry.space_group_name_H-M   'P 1'
#
loop_
_entity.id
_entity.type
_entity.pdbx_description
1 polymer ?
#
loop_
_entity_poly.entity_id
_entity_poly.type
_entity_poly.pdbx_seq_one_letter_code
_entity_poly.pdbx_strand_id
1 'polypeptide(L)'
;MSDELLRPIKNSVWYYYETGNLNEAMSFIEIGKSGCAGESNLDYAHLCGHGACVLYELNDVPAGHRLINRSLEIRTKLLNEWDGQLGNTFSNSSAAWSGVGRPSPALFRPLM
;
A
#
# COMPACT_ATOMS: atom_id res chain seq x y z
N MET A 1 9.79 -4.57 -15.52
CA MET A 1 10.23 -3.16 -15.65
C MET A 1 11.60 -3.03 -14.97
N SER A 2 12.48 -2.15 -15.43
CA SER A 2 13.75 -1.91 -14.72
C SER A 2 13.50 -1.17 -13.40
N ASP A 3 14.33 -1.43 -12.39
CA ASP A 3 14.27 -0.74 -11.10
C ASP A 3 14.41 0.79 -11.26
N GLU A 4 15.20 1.21 -12.25
CA GLU A 4 15.39 2.62 -12.61
C GLU A 4 14.08 3.33 -13.01
N LEU A 5 13.13 2.60 -13.62
CA LEU A 5 11.84 3.15 -14.01
C LEU A 5 10.76 2.95 -12.93
N LEU A 6 10.87 1.88 -12.13
CA LEU A 6 9.91 1.59 -11.07
C LEU A 6 10.02 2.59 -9.91
N ARG A 7 11.24 3.03 -9.57
CA ARG A 7 11.48 4.03 -8.53
C ARG A 7 10.75 5.37 -8.80
N PRO A 8 10.93 6.04 -9.95
CA PRO A 8 10.22 7.29 -10.22
C PRO A 8 8.71 7.11 -10.32
N ILE A 9 8.21 5.94 -10.76
CA ILE A 9 6.76 5.64 -10.71
C ILE A 9 6.24 5.67 -9.28
N LYS A 10 6.88 4.96 -8.34
CA LYS A 10 6.46 4.95 -6.93
C LYS A 10 6.43 6.36 -6.33
N ASN A 11 7.43 7.18 -6.65
CA ASN A 11 7.48 8.58 -6.20
C ASN A 11 6.37 9.42 -6.85
N SER A 12 6.09 9.19 -8.13
CA SER A 12 5.05 9.91 -8.88
C SER A 12 3.65 9.57 -8.38
N VAL A 13 3.39 8.30 -8.01
CA VAL A 13 2.15 7.89 -7.35
C VAL A 13 1.91 8.72 -6.09
N TRP A 14 2.91 8.84 -5.23
CA TRP A 14 2.80 9.63 -4.01
C TRP A 14 2.59 11.12 -4.30
N TYR A 15 3.33 11.68 -5.25
CA TYR A 15 3.16 13.07 -5.68
C TYR A 15 1.74 13.36 -6.20
N TYR A 16 1.19 12.48 -7.05
CA TYR A 16 -0.16 12.66 -7.58
C TYR A 16 -1.22 12.52 -6.48
N TYR A 17 -1.03 11.60 -5.54
CA TYR A 17 -1.87 11.50 -4.36
C TYR A 17 -1.89 12.81 -3.54
N GLU A 18 -0.71 13.32 -3.15
CA GLU A 18 -0.58 14.53 -2.34
C GLU A 18 -1.11 15.80 -3.05
N THR A 19 -1.12 15.80 -4.38
CA THR A 19 -1.67 16.91 -5.18
C THR A 19 -3.15 16.76 -5.51
N GLY A 20 -3.81 15.71 -5.00
CA GLY A 20 -5.23 15.43 -5.23
C GLY A 20 -5.57 14.87 -6.61
N ASN A 21 -4.57 14.53 -7.43
CA ASN A 21 -4.73 13.93 -8.74
C ASN A 21 -4.89 12.40 -8.61
N LEU A 22 -6.01 11.98 -8.01
CA LEU A 22 -6.22 10.60 -7.57
C LEU A 22 -6.34 9.59 -8.74
N ASN A 23 -6.90 10.02 -9.88
CA ASN A 23 -7.03 9.16 -11.07
C ASN A 23 -5.66 8.87 -11.71
N GLU A 24 -4.81 9.88 -11.78
CA GLU A 24 -3.43 9.77 -12.24
C GLU A 24 -2.64 8.88 -11.29
N ALA A 25 -2.78 9.07 -9.97
CA ALA A 25 -2.16 8.20 -8.98
C ALA A 25 -2.55 6.72 -9.20
N MET A 26 -3.84 6.42 -9.38
CA MET A 26 -4.31 5.07 -9.69
C MET A 26 -3.75 4.52 -11.02
N SER A 27 -3.67 5.35 -12.04
CA SER A 27 -3.10 4.96 -13.34
C SER A 27 -1.63 4.55 -13.20
N PHE A 28 -0.83 5.36 -12.47
CA PHE A 28 0.57 5.03 -12.19
C PHE A 28 0.73 3.82 -11.28
N ILE A 29 -0.21 3.58 -10.35
CA ILE A 29 -0.21 2.36 -9.52
C ILE A 29 -0.35 1.11 -10.40
N GLU A 30 -1.29 1.09 -11.34
CA GLU A 30 -1.50 -0.09 -12.20
C GLU A 30 -0.35 -0.28 -13.20
N ILE A 31 0.21 0.81 -13.73
CA ILE A 31 1.45 0.76 -14.54
C ILE A 31 2.61 0.19 -13.72
N GLY A 32 2.81 0.66 -12.49
CA GLY A 32 3.85 0.16 -11.61
C GLY A 32 3.68 -1.32 -11.29
N LYS A 33 2.46 -1.74 -10.92
CA LYS A 33 2.16 -3.13 -10.53
C LYS A 33 2.40 -4.10 -11.69
N SER A 34 1.95 -3.75 -12.89
CA SER A 34 2.21 -4.55 -14.10
C SER A 34 3.69 -4.58 -14.48
N GLY A 35 4.47 -3.59 -14.06
CA GLY A 35 5.91 -3.53 -14.24
C GLY A 35 6.74 -4.37 -13.26
N CYS A 36 6.18 -4.76 -12.11
CA CYS A 36 6.90 -5.51 -11.09
C CYS A 36 7.30 -6.92 -11.58
N ALA A 37 8.40 -7.45 -11.04
CA ALA A 37 8.80 -8.85 -11.24
C ALA A 37 7.92 -9.80 -10.40
N GLY A 38 6.61 -9.81 -10.70
CA GLY A 38 5.58 -10.56 -10.00
C GLY A 38 4.88 -9.78 -8.88
N GLU A 39 3.90 -10.44 -8.25
CA GLU A 39 2.97 -9.85 -7.28
C GLU A 39 3.34 -10.11 -5.81
N SER A 40 4.58 -10.52 -5.55
CA SER A 40 5.05 -10.94 -4.21
C SER A 40 6.31 -10.21 -3.75
N ASN A 41 6.78 -9.20 -4.48
CA ASN A 41 7.95 -8.40 -4.12
C ASN A 41 7.57 -7.11 -3.36
N LEU A 42 8.57 -6.47 -2.76
CA LEU A 42 8.39 -5.27 -1.95
C LEU A 42 7.90 -4.06 -2.75
N ASP A 43 8.21 -3.98 -4.04
CA ASP A 43 7.72 -2.90 -4.90
C ASP A 43 6.23 -3.03 -5.17
N TYR A 44 5.76 -4.25 -5.46
CA TYR A 44 4.34 -4.53 -5.58
C TYR A 44 3.60 -4.23 -4.27
N ALA A 45 4.16 -4.64 -3.13
CA ALA A 45 3.60 -4.31 -1.82
C ALA A 45 3.51 -2.80 -1.58
N HIS A 46 4.54 -2.06 -1.96
CA HIS A 46 4.57 -0.61 -1.84
C HIS A 46 3.46 0.06 -2.68
N LEU A 47 3.29 -0.37 -3.93
CA LEU A 47 2.21 0.12 -4.79
C LEU A 47 0.82 -0.26 -4.28
N CYS A 48 0.65 -1.45 -3.69
CA CYS A 48 -0.57 -1.81 -2.98
C CYS A 48 -0.85 -0.87 -1.80
N GLY A 49 0.18 -0.54 -1.00
CA GLY A 49 0.04 0.40 0.12
C GLY A 49 -0.43 1.78 -0.32
N HIS A 50 0.17 2.35 -1.37
CA HIS A 50 -0.28 3.63 -1.92
C HIS A 50 -1.66 3.56 -2.56
N GLY A 51 -1.96 2.49 -3.30
CA GLY A 51 -3.30 2.30 -3.87
C GLY A 51 -4.38 2.19 -2.81
N ALA A 52 -4.08 1.64 -1.64
CA ALA A 52 -5.02 1.66 -0.53
C ALA A 52 -5.33 3.10 -0.08
N CYS A 53 -4.32 3.94 0.11
CA CYS A 53 -4.50 5.35 0.45
C CYS A 53 -5.37 6.08 -0.58
N VAL A 54 -5.07 5.93 -1.88
CA VAL A 54 -5.85 6.57 -2.94
C VAL A 54 -7.31 6.10 -2.95
N LEU A 55 -7.56 4.80 -2.75
CA LEU A 55 -8.92 4.26 -2.70
C LEU A 55 -9.70 4.73 -1.48
N TYR A 56 -9.04 4.96 -0.34
CA TYR A 56 -9.68 5.56 0.83
C TYR A 56 -10.13 6.99 0.58
N GLU A 57 -9.29 7.81 -0.08
CA GLU A 57 -9.68 9.17 -0.50
C GLU A 57 -10.83 9.16 -1.51
N LEU A 58 -10.90 8.14 -2.37
CA LEU A 58 -12.02 7.91 -3.28
C LEU A 58 -13.25 7.26 -2.61
N ASN A 59 -13.20 7.04 -1.29
CA ASN A 59 -14.24 6.38 -0.48
C ASN A 59 -14.57 4.93 -0.92
N ASP A 60 -13.70 4.27 -1.69
CA ASP A 60 -13.77 2.83 -1.97
C ASP A 60 -13.01 2.04 -0.89
N VAL A 61 -13.55 2.11 0.32
CA VAL A 61 -12.96 1.47 1.50
C VAL A 61 -12.80 -0.04 1.34
N PRO A 62 -13.77 -0.80 0.78
CA PRO A 62 -13.59 -2.23 0.55
C PRO A 62 -12.40 -2.56 -0.35
N ALA A 63 -12.19 -1.81 -1.44
CA ALA A 63 -11.03 -2.01 -2.31
C ALA A 63 -9.72 -1.61 -1.63
N GLY A 64 -9.71 -0.49 -0.90
CA GLY A 64 -8.56 -0.07 -0.11
C GLY A 64 -8.12 -1.13 0.90
N HIS A 65 -9.07 -1.76 1.60
CA HIS A 65 -8.78 -2.87 2.53
C HIS A 65 -8.14 -4.08 1.85
N ARG A 66 -8.57 -4.44 0.62
CA ARG A 66 -7.94 -5.53 -0.12
C ARG A 66 -6.48 -5.22 -0.41
N LEU A 67 -6.17 -3.99 -0.83
CA LEU A 67 -4.80 -3.59 -1.15
C LEU A 67 -3.90 -3.47 0.08
N ILE A 68 -4.37 -2.86 1.17
CA ILE A 68 -3.52 -2.73 2.38
C ILE A 68 -3.23 -4.11 3.01
N ASN A 69 -4.21 -5.02 2.99
CA ASN A 69 -4.01 -6.39 3.47
C ASN A 69 -3.01 -7.14 2.59
N ARG A 70 -3.04 -6.94 1.26
CA ARG A 70 -2.05 -7.52 0.37
C ARG A 70 -0.64 -6.97 0.62
N SER A 71 -0.53 -5.66 0.86
CA SER A 71 0.74 -5.03 1.25
C SER A 71 1.29 -5.62 2.56
N LEU A 72 0.43 -5.76 3.59
CA LEU A 72 0.79 -6.39 4.85
C LEU A 72 1.26 -7.83 4.67
N GLU A 73 0.50 -8.64 3.92
CA GLU A 73 0.83 -10.05 3.69
C GLU A 73 2.24 -10.21 3.09
N ILE A 74 2.58 -9.39 2.09
CA ILE A 74 3.90 -9.44 1.46
C ILE A 74 4.97 -8.94 2.41
N ARG A 75 4.77 -7.78 3.04
CA ARG A 75 5.77 -7.15 3.92
C ARG A 75 6.05 -7.99 5.15
N THR A 76 5.06 -8.62 5.76
CA THR A 76 5.27 -9.54 6.90
C THR A 76 6.06 -10.80 6.51
N LYS A 77 6.01 -11.22 5.23
CA LYS A 77 6.80 -12.37 4.75
C LYS A 77 8.25 -12.01 4.43
N LEU A 78 8.51 -10.77 4.03
CA LEU A 78 9.81 -10.36 3.46
C LEU A 78 10.63 -9.43 4.36
N LEU A 79 10.01 -8.73 5.30
CA LEU A 79 10.67 -7.76 6.17
C LEU A 79 10.75 -8.29 7.59
N ASN A 80 11.75 -7.78 8.31
CA ASN A 80 11.84 -8.00 9.75
C ASN A 80 10.72 -7.21 10.47
N GLU A 81 10.36 -7.65 11.67
CA GLU A 81 9.27 -7.05 12.47
C GLU A 81 9.54 -5.59 12.90
N TRP A 82 10.81 -5.18 12.93
CA TRP A 82 11.27 -3.84 13.30
C TRP A 82 11.45 -2.92 12.07
N ASP A 83 11.10 -3.40 10.88
CA ASP A 83 11.28 -2.64 9.65
C ASP A 83 10.28 -1.48 9.60
N GLY A 84 10.79 -0.27 9.39
CA GLY A 84 9.96 0.94 9.35
C GLY A 84 8.89 0.91 8.26
N GLN A 85 9.12 0.21 7.13
CA GLN A 85 8.10 0.04 6.09
C GLN A 85 6.97 -0.88 6.55
N LEU A 86 7.30 -1.93 7.30
CA LEU A 86 6.29 -2.80 7.89
C LEU A 86 5.48 -2.03 8.95
N GLY A 87 6.16 -1.29 9.84
CA GLY A 87 5.53 -0.40 10.81
C GLY A 87 4.56 0.60 10.17
N ASN A 88 5.00 1.31 9.13
CA ASN A 88 4.14 2.25 8.40
C ASN A 88 2.90 1.56 7.79
N THR A 89 3.04 0.31 7.33
CA THR A 89 1.90 -0.44 6.78
C THR A 89 0.85 -0.75 7.85
N PHE A 90 1.30 -1.11 9.06
CA PHE A 90 0.40 -1.33 10.19
C PHE A 90 -0.32 -0.03 10.60
N SER A 91 0.40 1.09 10.64
CA SER A 91 -0.20 2.41 10.91
C SER A 91 -1.27 2.77 9.88
N ASN A 92 -0.97 2.62 8.58
CA ASN A 92 -1.93 2.94 7.51
C ASN A 92 -3.16 2.01 7.54
N SER A 93 -2.96 0.72 7.80
CA SER A 93 -4.06 -0.23 8.00
C SER A 93 -4.93 0.17 9.20
N SER A 94 -4.30 0.55 10.31
CA SER A 94 -5.02 0.96 11.53
C SER A 94 -5.87 2.21 11.30
N ALA A 95 -5.31 3.22 10.63
CA ALA A 95 -6.03 4.43 10.26
C ALA A 95 -7.27 4.13 9.39
N ALA A 96 -7.14 3.23 8.41
CA ALA A 96 -8.25 2.83 7.55
C ALA A 96 -9.40 2.17 8.33
N TRP A 97 -9.08 1.29 9.27
CA TRP A 97 -10.08 0.62 10.10
C TRP A 97 -10.73 1.56 11.14
N SER A 98 -9.95 2.46 11.74
CA SER A 98 -10.49 3.51 12.62
C SER A 98 -11.50 4.41 11.89
N GLY A 99 -11.27 4.73 10.60
CA GLY A 99 -12.19 5.49 9.77
C GLY A 99 -13.56 4.83 9.58
N VAL A 100 -13.66 3.50 9.72
CA VAL A 100 -14.93 2.75 9.68
C VAL A 100 -15.46 2.35 11.06
N GLY A 101 -14.89 2.91 12.14
CA GLY A 101 -15.33 2.66 13.52
C GLY A 101 -15.05 1.23 14.00
N ARG A 102 -14.07 0.53 13.43
CA ARG A 102 -13.69 -0.83 13.83
C ARG A 102 -12.18 -0.90 14.13
N PRO A 103 -11.73 -1.70 15.11
CA PRO A 103 -10.31 -1.87 15.34
C PRO A 103 -9.70 -2.74 14.22
N SER A 104 -8.48 -2.40 13.78
CA SER A 104 -7.80 -3.15 12.71
C SER A 104 -7.49 -4.58 13.14
N PRO A 105 -7.78 -5.62 12.32
CA PRO A 105 -7.33 -6.98 12.56
C PRO A 105 -5.80 -7.09 12.70
N ALA A 106 -5.06 -6.15 12.10
CA ALA A 106 -3.60 -6.14 12.12
C ALA A 106 -3.03 -5.84 13.52
N LEU A 107 -3.78 -5.15 14.39
CA LEU A 107 -3.44 -4.90 15.80
C LEU A 107 -3.64 -6.12 16.70
N PHE A 108 -4.34 -7.16 16.23
CA PHE A 108 -4.67 -8.34 17.04
C PHE A 108 -3.78 -9.55 16.77
N ARG A 109 -2.69 -9.40 16.01
CA ARG A 109 -1.72 -10.49 15.87
C ARG A 109 -0.91 -10.58 17.17
N PRO A 110 -0.89 -11.72 17.89
CA PRO A 110 0.03 -11.89 19.00
C PRO A 110 1.44 -11.76 18.44
N LEU A 111 2.28 -10.95 19.07
CA LEU A 111 3.72 -11.05 18.93
C LEU A 111 4.08 -12.49 19.36
N MET A 112 4.32 -13.37 18.38
CA MET A 112 4.84 -14.73 18.59
C MET A 112 6.28 -14.78 18.14
#